data_AF-A0A6J6A571-F1
#
_entry.id   AF-A0A6J6A571-F1
#
_cell.length_a   1.000
_cell.length_b   1.000
_cell.length_c   1.000
_cell.angle_alpha   90.00
_cell.angle_beta   90.00
_cell.angle_gamma   90.00
#
_symmetry.space_group_name_H-M   'P 1'
#
loop_
_entity.id
_entity.type
_entity.pdbx_description
1 polymer ?
#
loop_
_entity_poly.entity_id
_entity_poly.type
_entity_poly.pdbx_seq_one_letter_code
_entity_poly.pdbx_strand_id
1 'polypeptide(L)'
;MVQTMEIRGVPLKVSWELAECEPPHLAKWEGRGPAGSRAETSYRLEANDKGTLFHYSNEFFPPMGLIGRVAQKAIAGDLPRSEALASLDRLRELFAAN
;
A
#
# COMPACT_ATOMS: atom_id res chain seq x y z
N MET A 1 0.46 -10.43 -9.52
CA MET A 1 -0.52 -10.88 -8.49
C MET A 1 -1.84 -10.14 -8.71
N VAL A 2 -3.00 -10.74 -8.44
CA VAL A 2 -4.28 -9.98 -8.43
C VAL A 2 -4.81 -9.94 -7.01
N GLN A 3 -5.14 -8.74 -6.52
CA GLN A 3 -5.68 -8.51 -5.17
C GLN A 3 -7.04 -7.83 -5.26
N THR A 4 -7.98 -8.21 -4.40
CA THR A 4 -9.16 -7.40 -4.14
C THR A 4 -8.86 -6.47 -2.98
N MET A 5 -8.88 -5.16 -3.22
CA MET A 5 -8.77 -4.13 -2.20
C MET A 5 -10.16 -3.56 -1.91
N GLU A 6 -10.47 -3.27 -0.65
CA GLU A 6 -11.69 -2.55 -0.30
C GLU A 6 -11.33 -1.08 -0.10
N ILE A 7 -11.90 -0.19 -0.92
CA ILE A 7 -11.69 1.25 -0.81
C ILE A 7 -13.04 1.88 -0.52
N ARG A 8 -13.21 2.38 0.72
CA ARG A 8 -14.47 2.97 1.22
C ARG A 8 -15.68 2.04 1.05
N GLY A 9 -15.53 0.77 1.41
CA GLY A 9 -16.58 -0.24 1.28
C GLY A 9 -16.82 -0.77 -0.13
N VAL A 10 -16.07 -0.29 -1.13
CA VAL A 10 -16.19 -0.74 -2.52
C VAL A 10 -15.02 -1.67 -2.86
N PRO A 11 -15.28 -2.94 -3.26
CA PRO A 11 -14.23 -3.85 -3.67
C PRO A 11 -13.69 -3.47 -5.07
N LEU A 12 -12.37 -3.39 -5.19
CA LEU A 12 -11.63 -3.09 -6.40
C LEU A 12 -10.60 -4.18 -6.66
N LYS A 13 -10.59 -4.74 -7.87
CA LYS A 13 -9.53 -5.67 -8.29
C LYS A 13 -8.32 -4.89 -8.80
N VAL A 14 -7.17 -5.10 -8.19
CA VAL A 14 -5.89 -4.50 -8.58
C VAL A 14 -4.93 -5.60 -9.02
N SER A 15 -4.41 -5.48 -10.24
CA SER A 15 -3.31 -6.29 -10.74
C SER A 15 -1.99 -5.64 -10.36
N TRP A 16 -1.16 -6.36 -9.62
CA TRP A 16 0.14 -5.94 -9.12
C TRP A 16 1.28 -6.57 -9.90
N GLU A 17 2.26 -5.75 -10.21
CA GLU A 17 3.52 -6.09 -10.85
C GLU A 17 4.68 -5.66 -9.92
N LEU A 18 5.67 -6.52 -9.74
CA LEU A 18 6.88 -6.19 -8.99
C LEU A 18 7.80 -5.39 -9.92
N ALA A 19 7.83 -4.08 -9.74
CA ALA A 19 8.58 -3.17 -10.61
C ALA A 19 10.07 -3.12 -10.26
N GLU A 20 10.41 -3.23 -8.96
CA GLU A 20 11.78 -3.19 -8.47
C GLU A 20 11.93 -4.12 -7.28
N CYS A 21 13.02 -4.88 -7.23
CA CYS A 21 13.30 -5.80 -6.13
C CYS A 21 14.81 -5.89 -5.89
N GLU A 22 15.23 -5.53 -4.68
CA GLU A 22 16.60 -5.68 -4.20
C GLU A 22 16.56 -6.47 -2.89
N PRO A 23 16.65 -7.82 -2.92
CA PRO A 23 16.54 -8.61 -1.70
C PRO A 23 17.73 -8.37 -0.74
N PRO A 24 17.50 -8.28 0.59
CA PRO A 24 16.20 -8.21 1.28
C PRO A 24 15.69 -6.77 1.48
N HIS A 25 16.36 -5.77 0.91
CA HIS A 25 16.22 -4.36 1.26
C HIS A 25 15.00 -3.65 0.68
N LEU A 26 14.57 -3.99 -0.53
CA LEU A 26 13.56 -3.22 -1.26
C LEU A 26 12.65 -4.09 -2.12
N ALA A 27 11.35 -3.77 -2.10
CA ALA A 27 10.41 -4.20 -3.12
C ALA A 27 9.44 -3.04 -3.45
N LYS A 28 9.36 -2.65 -4.72
CA LYS A 28 8.39 -1.67 -5.23
C LYS A 28 7.41 -2.35 -6.18
N TRP A 29 6.14 -2.03 -6.03
CA TRP A 29 5.07 -2.64 -6.80
C TRP A 29 4.22 -1.57 -7.48
N GLU A 30 3.88 -1.84 -8.73
CA GLU A 30 2.90 -1.07 -9.49
C GLU A 30 1.58 -1.85 -9.57
N GLY A 31 0.50 -1.18 -9.22
CA GLY A 31 -0.86 -1.66 -9.27
C GLY A 31 -1.64 -1.01 -10.40
N ARG A 32 -2.40 -1.81 -11.16
CA ARG A 32 -3.35 -1.33 -12.17
C ARG A 32 -4.74 -1.86 -11.84
N GLY A 33 -5.73 -0.98 -11.81
CA GLY A 33 -7.11 -1.32 -11.51
C GLY A 33 -8.10 -0.76 -12.55
N PRO A 34 -9.41 -0.99 -12.35
CA PRO A 34 -10.49 -0.54 -13.21
C PRO A 34 -10.44 0.95 -13.54
N ALA A 35 -10.97 1.30 -14.72
CA ALA A 35 -11.14 2.68 -15.18
C ALA A 35 -9.85 3.54 -15.09
N GLY A 36 -8.69 2.91 -15.29
CA GLY A 36 -7.39 3.57 -15.27
C GLY A 36 -6.88 3.94 -13.88
N SER A 37 -7.49 3.45 -12.80
CA SER A 37 -6.90 3.58 -11.47
C SER A 37 -5.53 2.89 -11.42
N ARG A 38 -4.62 3.45 -10.65
CA ARG A 38 -3.29 2.86 -10.43
C ARG A 38 -2.91 2.95 -8.96
N ALA A 39 -1.96 2.16 -8.53
CA ALA A 39 -1.43 2.19 -7.19
C ALA A 39 0.07 1.96 -7.22
N GLU A 40 0.78 2.49 -6.23
CA GLU A 40 2.22 2.27 -6.06
C GLU A 40 2.46 1.94 -4.59
N THR A 41 3.12 0.83 -4.30
CA THR A 41 3.48 0.47 -2.93
C THR A 41 4.95 0.09 -2.84
N SER A 42 5.61 0.49 -1.74
CA SER A 42 7.00 0.14 -1.49
C SER A 42 7.21 -0.43 -0.10
N TYR A 43 8.15 -1.35 -0.02
CA TYR A 43 8.62 -2.03 1.17
C TYR A 43 10.12 -1.80 1.24
N ARG A 44 10.61 -1.03 2.22
CA ARG A 44 12.05 -0.87 2.46
C ARG A 44 12.42 -1.33 3.86
N LEU A 45 13.43 -2.19 3.94
CA LEU A 45 14.00 -2.66 5.20
C LEU A 45 15.28 -1.92 5.51
N GLU A 46 15.34 -1.34 6.70
CA GLU A 46 16.55 -0.74 7.25
C GLU A 46 16.91 -1.38 8.59
N ALA A 47 18.20 -1.47 8.86
CA ALA A 47 18.67 -1.87 10.18
C ALA A 47 18.31 -0.81 11.23
N ASN A 48 17.95 -1.28 12.41
CA ASN A 48 17.73 -0.47 13.61
C ASN A 48 18.33 -1.23 14.80
N ASP A 49 18.85 -0.53 15.81
CA ASP A 49 19.50 -1.14 16.98
C ASP A 49 18.65 -2.23 17.68
N LYS A 50 17.33 -2.19 17.51
CA LYS A 50 16.38 -3.13 18.13
C LYS A 50 15.70 -4.08 17.14
N GLY A 51 16.12 -4.12 15.87
CA GLY A 51 15.54 -4.99 14.84
C GLY A 51 15.50 -4.34 13.46
N THR A 52 14.41 -4.59 12.73
CA THR A 52 14.24 -4.05 11.37
C THR A 52 13.23 -2.91 11.38
N LEU A 53 13.64 -1.76 10.86
CA LEU A 53 12.72 -0.67 10.53
C LEU A 53 12.08 -0.97 9.18
N PHE A 54 10.78 -1.28 9.20
CA PHE A 54 9.99 -1.50 8.00
C PHE A 54 9.35 -0.19 7.55
N HIS A 55 9.86 0.36 6.45
CA HIS A 55 9.26 1.51 5.79
C HIS A 55 8.22 1.01 4.79
N TYR A 56 6.99 1.46 4.99
CA TYR A 56 5.87 1.15 4.12
C TYR A 56 5.30 2.44 3.52
N SER A 57 5.13 2.44 2.20
CA SER A 57 4.39 3.49 1.50
C SER A 57 3.34 2.86 0.59
N ASN A 58 2.18 3.49 0.50
CA ASN A 58 1.13 3.12 -0.44
C ASN A 58 0.44 4.38 -0.93
N GLU A 59 0.47 4.58 -2.24
CA GLU A 59 -0.19 5.68 -2.91
C GLU A 59 -1.17 5.11 -3.94
N PHE A 60 -2.43 5.53 -3.84
CA PHE A 60 -3.49 5.08 -4.74
C PHE A 60 -3.95 6.25 -5.59
N PHE A 61 -4.12 6.07 -6.88
CA PHE A 61 -4.63 7.07 -7.80
C PHE A 61 -5.99 6.60 -8.34
N PRO A 62 -7.10 7.30 -7.99
CA PRO A 62 -8.44 6.89 -8.40
C PRO A 62 -8.66 7.09 -9.92
N PRO A 63 -9.73 6.48 -10.48
CA PRO A 63 -10.11 6.66 -11.89
C PRO A 63 -10.24 8.13 -12.31
N MET A 64 -9.72 8.46 -13.51
CA MET A 64 -9.64 9.81 -14.10
C MET A 64 -10.98 10.47 -14.49
N GLY A 65 -12.10 10.02 -13.92
CA GLY A 65 -13.44 10.59 -14.16
C GLY A 65 -14.25 10.88 -12.90
N LEU A 66 -13.84 10.39 -11.72
CA LEU A 66 -14.61 10.58 -10.48
C LEU A 66 -14.15 11.78 -9.64
N ILE A 67 -12.87 12.19 -9.70
CA ILE A 67 -12.32 13.27 -8.87
C ILE A 67 -11.20 13.98 -9.64
N GLY A 68 -11.56 14.95 -10.47
CA GLY A 68 -10.59 15.91 -11.00
C GLY A 68 -10.02 16.76 -9.86
N ARG A 69 -8.71 16.68 -9.62
CA ARG A 69 -7.87 17.66 -8.88
C ARG A 69 -8.20 17.99 -7.42
N VAL A 70 -9.12 17.30 -6.73
CA VAL A 70 -9.33 17.53 -5.29
C VAL A 70 -8.44 16.56 -4.50
N ALA A 71 -7.44 17.13 -3.83
CA ALA A 71 -6.39 16.45 -3.10
C ALA A 71 -6.92 15.29 -2.24
N GLN A 72 -6.34 14.10 -2.40
CA GLN A 72 -6.62 12.93 -1.56
C GLN A 72 -6.52 13.23 -0.05
N LYS A 73 -5.71 14.23 0.33
CA LYS A 73 -5.56 14.68 1.72
C LYS A 73 -6.83 15.28 2.35
N ALA A 74 -7.77 15.83 1.57
CA ALA A 74 -8.90 16.58 2.12
C ALA A 74 -10.15 15.73 2.47
N ILE A 75 -10.27 14.50 1.94
CA ILE A 75 -11.50 13.69 2.07
C ILE A 75 -11.28 12.41 2.89
N ALA A 76 -10.03 11.97 3.10
CA ALA A 76 -9.75 10.69 3.77
C ALA A 76 -9.52 10.77 5.29
N GLY A 77 -9.21 11.96 5.84
CA GLY A 77 -8.86 12.11 7.25
C GLY A 77 -7.69 11.18 7.66
N ASP A 78 -7.78 10.56 8.83
CA ASP A 78 -6.76 9.65 9.38
C ASP A 78 -6.86 8.20 8.88
N LEU A 79 -7.87 7.87 8.06
CA LEU A 79 -8.13 6.49 7.63
C LEU A 79 -6.91 5.81 6.98
N PRO A 80 -6.14 6.45 6.08
CA PRO A 80 -4.95 5.82 5.48
C PRO A 80 -3.88 5.45 6.52
N ARG A 81 -3.72 6.27 7.57
CA ARG A 81 -2.76 5.99 8.63
C ARG A 81 -3.22 4.84 9.51
N SER A 82 -4.50 4.80 9.86
CA SER A 82 -5.07 3.69 10.65
C SER A 82 -4.93 2.35 9.93
N GLU A 83 -5.18 2.30 8.63
CA GLU A 83 -5.02 1.08 7.82
C GLU A 83 -3.55 0.64 7.73
N ALA A 84 -2.61 1.59 7.59
CA ALA A 84 -1.18 1.29 7.60
C ALA A 84 -0.70 0.70 8.94
N LEU A 85 -1.17 1.27 10.06
CA LEU A 85 -0.84 0.77 11.40
C LEU A 85 -1.44 -0.62 11.65
N ALA A 86 -2.70 -0.84 11.28
CA ALA A 86 -3.33 -2.16 11.39
C ALA A 86 -2.61 -3.22 10.54
N SER A 87 -2.11 -2.83 9.36
CA SER A 87 -1.30 -3.71 8.51
C SER A 87 0.05 -4.03 9.15
N LEU A 88 0.70 -3.05 9.79
CA LEU A 88 1.94 -3.25 10.54
C LEU A 88 1.74 -4.19 11.74
N ASP A 89 0.65 -4.06 12.48
CA ASP A 89 0.37 -4.92 13.63
C ASP A 89 0.15 -6.38 13.19
N ARG A 90 -0.62 -6.62 12.12
CA ARG A 90 -0.73 -7.96 11.52
C ARG A 90 0.60 -8.52 11.03
N LEU A 91 1.45 -7.67 10.46
CA LEU A 91 2.78 -8.09 10.02
C LEU A 91 3.65 -8.51 11.22
N ARG A 92 3.59 -7.78 12.34
CA ARG A 92 4.27 -8.14 13.59
C ARG A 92 3.77 -9.48 14.15
N GLU A 93 2.46 -9.72 14.11
CA GLU A 93 1.87 -11.00 14.53
C GLU A 93 2.41 -12.18 13.71
N LEU A 94 2.54 -12.02 12.39
CA LEU A 94 3.10 -13.05 11.51
C LEU A 94 4.56 -13.38 11.83
N PHE A 95 5.34 -12.40 12.30
CA PHE A 95 6.72 -12.63 12.73
C PHE A 95 6.82 -13.19 14.16
N ALA A 96 5.90 -12.83 15.06
CA ALA A 96 5.87 -13.35 16.43
C ALA A 96 5.37 -14.81 16.50
N ALA A 97 4.64 -15.26 15.49
CA ALA A 97 4.11 -16.62 15.39
C ALA A 97 5.11 -17.66 14.87
N ASN A 98 6.36 -17.27 14.56
CA ASN A 98 7.44 -18.14 14.07
C ASN A 98 8.61 -18.19 15.05
#